data_AF-A0A926Q862-F1
#
_entry.id   AF-A0A926Q862-F1
#
_cell.length_a   1.000
_cell.length_b   1.000
_cell.length_c   1.000
_cell.angle_alpha   90.00
_cell.angle_beta   90.00
_cell.angle_gamma   90.00
#
_symmetry.space_group_name_H-M   'P 1'
#
loop_
_entity.id
_entity.type
_entity.pdbx_description
1 polymer ?
#
loop_
_entity_poly.entity_id
_entity_poly.type
_entity_poly.pdbx_seq_one_letter_code
_entity_poly.pdbx_strand_id
1 'polypeptide(L)'
;MICDSQHRGLQPLVLHDIQADAEASELTQLLRLVLPLVTDSGGSVLLGRGRPRGTVPDDIDRAWHQCAIDLCGEAGVPLLGFYLATGDGVFRLPEPLTAAS
;
A
#
# COMPACT_ATOMS: atom_id res chain seq x y z
N MET A 1 -7.15 1.56 -0.71
CA MET A 1 -8.47 0.93 -0.87
C MET A 1 -8.64 -0.09 0.25
N ILE A 2 -9.73 0.01 1.00
CA ILE A 2 -10.15 -1.04 1.95
C ILE A 2 -11.06 -2.00 1.20
N CYS A 3 -10.84 -3.30 1.38
CA CYS A 3 -11.59 -4.37 0.75
C CYS A 3 -12.23 -5.29 1.79
N ASP A 4 -13.31 -5.97 1.40
CA ASP A 4 -13.97 -6.99 2.22
C ASP A 4 -13.14 -8.29 2.31
N SER A 5 -13.68 -9.27 3.03
CA SER A 5 -13.08 -10.61 3.19
C SER A 5 -13.02 -11.43 1.89
N GLN A 6 -13.71 -11.00 0.84
CA GLN A 6 -13.63 -11.57 -0.51
C GLN A 6 -12.74 -10.74 -1.44
N HIS A 7 -11.97 -9.81 -0.88
CA HIS A 7 -11.05 -8.91 -1.59
C HIS A 7 -11.74 -7.94 -2.57
N ARG A 8 -13.03 -7.65 -2.36
CA ARG A 8 -13.78 -6.67 -3.15
C ARG A 8 -13.65 -5.30 -2.52
N GLY A 9 -13.44 -4.29 -3.35
CA GLY A 9 -13.30 -2.91 -2.87
C GLY A 9 -14.57 -2.42 -2.17
N LEU A 10 -14.43 -1.97 -0.91
CA LEU A 10 -15.50 -1.36 -0.12
C LEU A 10 -15.39 0.16 -0.11
N GLN A 11 -14.25 0.68 0.36
CA GLN A 11 -14.06 2.10 0.62
C GLN A 11 -12.71 2.58 0.07
N PRO A 12 -12.69 3.58 -0.84
CA PRO A 12 -11.46 4.29 -1.15
C PRO A 12 -11.09 5.20 0.02
N LEU A 13 -9.82 5.15 0.40
CA LEU A 13 -9.19 6.11 1.30
C LEU A 13 -8.09 6.79 0.49
N VAL A 14 -8.23 8.10 0.30
CA VAL A 14 -7.33 8.89 -0.55
C VAL A 14 -6.77 10.05 0.26
N LEU A 15 -5.45 10.19 0.22
CA LEU A 15 -4.72 11.29 0.83
C LEU A 15 -4.14 12.16 -0.28
N HIS A 16 -4.44 13.46 -0.26
CA HIS A 16 -4.17 14.36 -1.39
C HIS A 16 -3.00 15.34 -1.12
N ASP A 17 -2.51 15.42 0.12
CA ASP A 17 -1.53 16.42 0.55
C ASP A 17 -0.19 15.79 0.99
N ILE A 18 0.17 14.66 0.38
CA ILE A 18 1.44 13.99 0.63
C ILE A 18 2.50 14.55 -0.32
N GLN A 19 3.61 15.04 0.23
CA GLN A 19 4.72 15.55 -0.57
C GLN A 19 5.36 14.40 -1.38
N ALA A 20 5.90 14.72 -2.55
CA ALA A 20 6.46 13.69 -3.44
C ALA A 20 7.66 12.96 -2.80
N ASP A 21 8.41 13.64 -1.95
CA ASP A 21 9.55 13.16 -1.18
C ASP A 21 9.19 12.71 0.24
N ALA A 22 7.91 12.58 0.56
CA ALA A 22 7.47 12.11 1.86
C ALA A 22 8.05 10.72 2.20
N GLU A 23 8.56 10.61 3.42
CA GLU A 23 9.15 9.41 3.97
C GLU A 23 8.10 8.34 4.29
N ALA A 24 8.50 7.08 4.35
CA ALA A 24 7.59 5.95 4.64
C ALA A 24 6.95 6.02 6.04
N SER A 25 7.48 6.86 6.93
CA SER A 25 6.91 7.12 8.25
C SER A 25 5.51 7.73 8.19
N GLU A 26 5.19 8.51 7.15
CA GLU A 26 3.84 9.06 6.97
C GLU A 26 2.82 7.97 6.64
N LEU A 27 3.19 7.05 5.74
CA LEU A 27 2.39 5.86 5.45
C LEU A 27 2.19 5.01 6.71
N THR A 28 3.23 4.87 7.54
CA THR A 28 3.16 4.12 8.79
C THR A 28 2.09 4.67 9.71
N GLN A 29 2.02 5.99 9.90
CA GLN A 29 1.01 6.62 10.75
C GLN A 29 -0.40 6.34 10.25
N LEU A 30 -0.63 6.44 8.94
CA LEU A 30 -1.92 6.12 8.34
C LEU A 30 -2.30 4.65 8.55
N LEU A 31 -1.42 3.73 8.19
CA LEU A 31 -1.71 2.30 8.25
C LEU A 31 -1.95 1.84 9.70
N ARG A 32 -1.25 2.41 10.68
CA ARG A 32 -1.53 2.14 12.11
C ARG A 32 -2.93 2.54 12.55
N LEU A 33 -3.56 3.52 11.90
CA LEU A 33 -4.96 3.90 12.16
C LEU A 33 -5.96 2.99 11.43
N VAL A 34 -5.63 2.59 10.21
CA VAL A 34 -6.57 1.89 9.31
C VAL A 34 -6.56 0.37 9.55
N LEU A 35 -5.39 -0.24 9.71
CA LEU A 35 -5.24 -1.69 9.76
C LEU A 35 -6.06 -2.35 10.88
N PRO A 36 -6.16 -1.81 12.11
CA PRO A 36 -7.01 -2.42 13.15
C PRO A 36 -8.46 -2.59 12.71
N LEU A 37 -9.02 -1.61 12.00
CA LEU A 37 -10.41 -1.68 11.49
C LEU A 37 -10.56 -2.77 10.42
N VAL A 38 -9.53 -2.94 9.58
CA VAL A 38 -9.52 -3.96 8.54
C VAL A 38 -9.39 -5.34 9.15
N THR A 39 -8.50 -5.51 10.13
CA THR A 39 -8.34 -6.75 10.91
C THR A 39 -9.65 -7.17 11.55
N ASP A 40 -10.35 -6.26 12.24
CA ASP A 40 -11.63 -6.54 12.91
C ASP A 40 -12.71 -7.01 11.93
N SER A 41 -12.70 -6.49 10.69
CA SER A 41 -13.62 -6.88 9.62
C SER A 41 -13.20 -8.16 8.87
N GLY A 42 -12.00 -8.68 9.11
CA GLY A 42 -11.40 -9.78 8.32
C GLY A 42 -11.16 -9.40 6.85
N GLY A 43 -10.94 -8.11 6.58
CA GLY A 43 -10.78 -7.56 5.24
C GLY A 43 -9.34 -7.59 4.72
N SER A 44 -9.11 -6.88 3.62
CA SER A 44 -7.79 -6.72 3.01
C SER A 44 -7.56 -5.30 2.51
N VAL A 45 -6.33 -4.95 2.14
CA VAL A 45 -6.00 -3.63 1.60
C VAL A 45 -5.32 -3.71 0.23
N LEU A 46 -5.59 -2.73 -0.61
CA LEU A 46 -4.85 -2.45 -1.83
C LEU A 46 -4.35 -1.01 -1.77
N LEU A 47 -3.06 -0.79 -2.00
CA LEU A 47 -2.43 0.52 -1.86
C LEU A 47 -1.94 1.03 -3.21
N GLY A 48 -2.06 2.34 -3.40
CA GLY A 48 -1.53 3.04 -4.56
C GLY A 48 -0.84 4.32 -4.12
N ARG A 49 0.40 4.55 -4.58
CA ARG A 49 1.08 5.84 -4.45
C ARG A 49 0.96 6.59 -5.77
N GLY A 50 0.40 7.79 -5.71
CA GLY A 50 0.35 8.71 -6.83
C GLY A 50 1.67 9.45 -6.99
N ARG A 51 2.16 9.59 -8.23
CA ARG A 51 3.22 10.55 -8.56
C ARG A 51 3.02 11.09 -9.98
N PRO A 52 3.55 12.28 -10.34
CA PRO A 52 3.23 12.90 -11.62
C PRO A 52 3.62 12.05 -12.85
N ARG A 53 4.81 11.44 -12.85
CA ARG A 53 5.43 10.75 -13.99
C ARG A 53 6.34 9.61 -13.54
N GLY A 54 6.80 8.81 -14.50
CA GLY A 54 7.80 7.77 -14.34
C GLY A 54 7.18 6.40 -14.03
N THR A 55 7.77 5.34 -14.57
CA THR A 55 7.26 3.96 -14.41
C THR A 55 8.18 3.08 -13.54
N VAL A 56 9.43 3.50 -13.35
CA VAL A 56 10.44 2.78 -12.57
C VAL A 56 10.36 3.21 -11.11
N PRO A 57 10.21 2.29 -10.13
CA PRO A 57 10.24 2.63 -8.71
C PRO A 57 11.59 3.22 -8.31
N ASP A 58 11.57 4.29 -7.51
CA ASP A 58 12.77 4.80 -6.84
C ASP A 58 12.93 4.21 -5.42
N ASP A 59 13.90 4.71 -4.66
CA ASP A 59 14.15 4.22 -3.30
C ASP A 59 13.03 4.60 -2.32
N ILE A 60 12.35 5.72 -2.54
CA ILE A 60 11.22 6.16 -1.72
C ILE A 60 10.02 5.26 -1.97
N ASP A 61 9.74 4.94 -3.25
CA ASP A 61 8.70 3.98 -3.63
C ASP A 61 8.97 2.60 -3.00
N ARG A 62 10.23 2.13 -3.07
CA ARG A 62 10.66 0.88 -2.44
C ARG A 62 10.48 0.90 -0.93
N ALA A 63 10.83 1.99 -0.26
CA ALA A 63 10.68 2.13 1.18
C ALA A 63 9.22 2.10 1.61
N TRP A 64 8.33 2.80 0.89
CA TRP A 64 6.89 2.77 1.13
C TRP A 64 6.29 1.39 0.91
N HIS A 65 6.71 0.72 -0.15
CA HIS A 65 6.28 -0.64 -0.45
C HIS A 65 6.69 -1.63 0.64
N GLN A 66 7.95 -1.61 1.07
CA GLN A 66 8.44 -2.47 2.15
C GLN A 66 7.69 -2.18 3.46
N CYS A 67 7.52 -0.90 3.79
CA CYS A 67 6.74 -0.48 4.96
C CYS A 67 5.30 -1.02 4.95
N ALA A 68 4.64 -0.98 3.79
CA ALA A 68 3.30 -1.54 3.64
C ALA A 68 3.28 -3.06 3.85
N ILE A 69 4.24 -3.78 3.30
CA ILE A 69 4.39 -5.23 3.49
C ILE A 69 4.53 -5.55 4.98
N ASP A 70 5.46 -4.89 5.65
CA ASP A 70 5.79 -5.16 7.04
C ASP A 70 4.59 -4.91 7.95
N LEU A 71 3.95 -3.74 7.83
CA LEU A 71 2.80 -3.37 8.66
C LEU A 71 1.57 -4.24 8.42
N CYS A 72 1.29 -4.59 7.16
CA CYS A 72 0.18 -5.48 6.84
C CYS A 72 0.46 -6.90 7.36
N GLY A 73 1.69 -7.39 7.22
CA GLY A 73 2.14 -8.67 7.76
C GLY A 73 2.03 -8.74 9.28
N GLU A 74 2.51 -7.71 9.99
CA GLU A 74 2.38 -7.56 11.44
C GLU A 74 0.91 -7.58 11.89
N ALA A 75 0.01 -6.94 11.14
CA ALA A 75 -1.41 -6.87 11.45
C ALA A 75 -2.22 -8.11 11.00
N GLY A 76 -1.60 -9.06 10.28
CA GLY A 76 -2.29 -10.19 9.68
C GLY A 76 -3.30 -9.80 8.58
N VAL A 77 -3.15 -8.62 7.99
CA VAL A 77 -4.04 -8.10 6.94
C VAL A 77 -3.42 -8.38 5.57
N PRO A 78 -4.14 -9.03 4.63
CA PRO A 78 -3.62 -9.24 3.29
C PRO A 78 -3.42 -7.90 2.55
N LEU A 79 -2.19 -7.67 2.08
CA LEU A 79 -1.87 -6.64 1.10
C LEU A 79 -2.04 -7.23 -0.31
N LEU A 80 -3.12 -6.87 -1.00
CA LEU A 80 -3.43 -7.39 -2.35
C LEU A 80 -2.47 -6.87 -3.42
N GLY A 81 -1.79 -5.76 -3.13
CA GLY A 81 -0.78 -5.19 -3.99
C GLY A 81 -0.51 -3.73 -3.65
N PHE A 82 0.66 -3.30 -4.11
CA PHE A 82 1.11 -1.92 -4.04
C PHE A 82 1.36 -1.42 -5.46
N TYR A 83 0.75 -0.29 -5.81
CA TYR A 83 0.79 0.24 -7.16
C TYR A 83 1.38 1.64 -7.19
N LEU A 84 2.19 1.94 -8.21
CA LEU A 84 2.52 3.31 -8.60
C LEU A 84 1.53 3.76 -9.65
N ALA A 85 0.77 4.80 -9.34
CA ALA A 85 -0.15 5.42 -10.28
C ALA A 85 0.45 6.73 -10.79
N THR A 86 0.75 6.79 -12.08
CA THR A 86 1.36 7.94 -12.73
C THR A 86 0.62 8.33 -14.00
N GLY A 87 0.91 9.52 -14.55
CA GLY A 87 0.39 9.92 -15.85
C GLY A 87 0.78 8.97 -16.99
N ASP A 88 1.83 8.18 -16.81
CA ASP A 88 2.33 7.22 -17.79
C ASP A 88 1.68 5.83 -17.65
N GLY A 89 0.90 5.61 -16.59
CA GLY A 89 0.19 4.35 -16.33
C GLY A 89 0.18 3.94 -14.86
N VAL A 90 -0.36 2.74 -14.60
CA VAL A 90 -0.39 2.14 -13.26
C VAL A 90 0.44 0.87 -13.25
N PHE A 91 1.40 0.79 -12.34
CA PHE A 91 2.40 -0.29 -12.29
C PHE A 91 2.39 -0.94 -10.92
N ARG A 92 2.28 -2.27 -10.89
CA ARG A 92 2.37 -3.04 -9.65
C ARG A 92 3.83 -3.21 -9.25
N LEU A 93 4.14 -3.00 -7.97
CA LEU A 93 5.45 -3.36 -7.42
C LEU A 93 5.53 -4.88 -7.22
N PRO A 94 6.74 -5.47 -7.29
CA PRO A 94 6.91 -6.92 -7.11
C PRO A 94 6.39 -7.37 -5.74
N GLU A 95 5.81 -8.57 -5.67
CA GLU A 95 5.51 -9.18 -4.38
C GLU A 95 6.81 -9.37 -3.56
N PRO A 96 6.75 -9.28 -2.22
CA PRO A 96 7.88 -9.68 -1.40
C PRO A 96 8.32 -11.10 -1.78
N LEU A 97 9.63 -11.31 -1.82
CA LEU A 97 10.21 -12.62 -2.03
C LEU A 97 9.73 -13.52 -0.88
N THR A 98 8.73 -14.36 -1.14
CA THR A 98 8.47 -15.53 -0.30
C THR A 98 9.71 -16.39 -0.40
N ALA A 99 10.38 -16.65 0.74
CA ALA A 99 11.55 -17.51 0.77
C ALA A 99 11.28 -18.76 -0.09
N ALA A 100 12.16 -19.00 -1.07
CA ALA A 100 12.01 -20.14 -1.95
C ALA A 100 11.92 -21.41 -1.10
N SER A 101 10.78 -22.08 -1.19
CA SER A 101 10.49 -23.36 -0.54
C SER A 101 11.48 -24.44 -0.96
#